data_AF-A0A258DBT3-F1
#
_entry.id   AF-A0A258DBT3-F1
#
_cell.length_a   1.000
_cell.length_b   1.000
_cell.length_c   1.000
_cell.angle_alpha   90.00
_cell.angle_beta   90.00
_cell.angle_gamma   90.00
#
_symmetry.space_group_name_H-M   'P 1'
#
loop_
_entity.id
_entity.type
_entity.pdbx_description
1 polymer ?
#
loop_
_entity_poly.entity_id
_entity_poly.type
_entity_poly.pdbx_seq_one_letter_code
_entity_poly.pdbx_strand_id
1 'polypeptide(L)'
;EFDAFFARQFAQSLGNLIKRAQSLAAMPDDLKARISRAKERRDFLAHHFFRERAIDFASRAGKDRMIEELEHDHDLFCEADRDLSEFLSPIRRRWGLTEERLERAYKEMLAENDLDDD
;
A
#
# COMPACT_ATOMS: atom_id res chain seq x y z
N GLU A 1 24.61 8.42 -5.43
CA GLU A 1 23.62 8.09 -6.49
C GLU A 1 22.42 7.33 -5.95
N PHE A 2 22.63 6.29 -5.12
CA PHE A 2 21.57 5.52 -4.46
C PHE A 2 20.62 6.40 -3.62
N ASP A 3 21.15 7.24 -2.71
CA ASP A 3 20.32 8.09 -1.84
C ASP A 3 19.50 9.11 -2.63
N ALA A 4 20.09 9.69 -3.68
CA ALA A 4 19.39 10.61 -4.59
C ALA A 4 18.29 9.92 -5.40
N PHE A 5 18.42 8.61 -5.68
CA PHE A 5 17.38 7.81 -6.30
C PHE A 5 16.22 7.60 -5.33
N PHE A 6 16.48 7.16 -4.09
CA PHE A 6 15.46 6.96 -3.06
C PHE A 6 14.70 8.25 -2.73
N ALA A 7 15.40 9.36 -2.52
CA ALA A 7 14.77 10.66 -2.28
C ALA A 7 13.79 11.06 -3.40
N ARG A 8 14.13 10.80 -4.67
CA ARG A 8 13.22 11.04 -5.80
C ARG A 8 12.03 10.08 -5.83
N GLN A 9 12.21 8.83 -5.38
CA GLN A 9 11.11 7.86 -5.32
C GLN A 9 10.13 8.20 -4.22
N PHE A 10 10.63 8.56 -3.02
CA PHE A 10 9.81 8.98 -1.89
C PHE A 10 9.03 10.27 -2.14
N ALA A 11 9.53 11.15 -3.01
CA ALA A 11 8.80 12.35 -3.44
C ALA A 11 7.62 12.06 -4.40
N GLN A 12 7.46 10.83 -4.91
CA GLN A 12 6.36 10.50 -5.82
C GLN A 12 5.06 10.20 -5.06
N SER A 13 3.93 10.61 -5.63
CA SER A 13 2.64 10.13 -5.14
C SER A 13 2.50 8.62 -5.34
N LEU A 14 1.79 7.95 -4.43
CA LEU A 14 1.48 6.53 -4.54
C LEU A 14 0.88 6.16 -5.91
N GLY A 15 0.02 7.03 -6.46
CA GLY A 15 -0.54 6.84 -7.80
C GLY A 15 0.50 6.81 -8.92
N ASN A 16 1.57 7.61 -8.82
CA ASN A 16 2.66 7.58 -9.80
C ASN A 16 3.53 6.34 -9.65
N LEU A 17 3.75 5.87 -8.41
CA LEU A 17 4.45 4.61 -8.15
C LEU A 17 3.68 3.41 -8.72
N ILE A 18 2.37 3.35 -8.50
CA ILE A 18 1.48 2.31 -9.04
C ILE A 18 1.54 2.28 -10.57
N LYS A 19 1.40 3.43 -11.24
CA LYS A 19 1.48 3.50 -12.71
C LYS A 19 2.79 2.91 -13.24
N ARG A 20 3.90 3.19 -12.56
CA ARG A 20 5.22 2.65 -12.94
C ARG A 20 5.31 1.16 -12.69
N ALA A 21 4.84 0.67 -11.54
CA ALA A 21 4.80 -0.76 -11.26
C ALA A 21 3.96 -1.52 -12.31
N GLN A 22 2.79 -0.99 -12.67
CA GLN A 22 1.88 -1.58 -13.66
C GLN A 22 2.43 -1.56 -15.10
N SER A 23 3.42 -0.70 -15.39
CA SER A 23 4.11 -0.69 -16.70
C SER A 23 5.10 -1.84 -16.88
N LEU A 24 5.36 -2.64 -15.85
CA LEU A 24 6.16 -3.85 -15.96
C LEU A 24 5.42 -4.86 -16.86
N ALA A 25 6.00 -5.16 -18.02
CA ALA A 25 5.37 -5.99 -19.06
C ALA A 25 4.92 -7.38 -18.58
N ALA A 26 5.54 -7.90 -17.53
CA ALA A 26 5.23 -9.22 -16.96
C ALA A 26 4.14 -9.18 -15.86
N MET A 27 3.63 -8.01 -15.47
CA MET A 27 2.65 -7.92 -14.38
C MET A 27 1.28 -8.47 -14.82
N PRO A 28 0.71 -9.44 -14.10
CA PRO A 28 -0.63 -9.97 -14.36
C PRO A 28 -1.72 -8.90 -14.25
N ASP A 29 -2.75 -8.98 -15.09
CA ASP A 29 -3.82 -7.97 -15.15
C ASP A 29 -4.71 -7.97 -13.90
N ASP A 30 -4.91 -9.13 -13.27
CA ASP A 30 -5.60 -9.27 -11.99
C ASP A 30 -4.82 -8.58 -10.86
N LEU A 31 -3.49 -8.70 -10.83
CA LEU A 31 -2.65 -7.96 -9.89
C LEU A 31 -2.72 -6.44 -10.14
N LYS A 32 -2.69 -5.99 -11.40
CA LYS A 32 -2.88 -4.57 -11.72
C LYS A 32 -4.24 -4.07 -11.21
N ALA A 33 -5.30 -4.83 -11.44
CA ALA A 33 -6.64 -4.50 -11.00
C ALA A 33 -6.73 -4.42 -9.46
N ARG A 34 -6.12 -5.37 -8.74
CA ARG A 34 -6.10 -5.38 -7.26
C ARG A 34 -5.40 -4.15 -6.69
N ILE A 35 -4.22 -3.79 -7.24
CA ILE A 35 -3.47 -2.59 -6.81
C ILE A 35 -4.27 -1.31 -7.10
N SER A 36 -4.92 -1.23 -8.27
CA SER A 36 -5.79 -0.09 -8.60
C SER A 36 -6.97 0.01 -7.62
N ARG A 37 -7.60 -1.12 -7.28
CA ARG A 37 -8.70 -1.17 -6.33
C ARG A 37 -8.27 -0.76 -4.92
N ALA A 38 -7.13 -1.25 -4.45
CA ALA A 38 -6.53 -0.84 -3.17
C ALA A 38 -6.29 0.67 -3.13
N LYS A 39 -5.75 1.25 -4.21
CA LYS A 39 -5.57 2.71 -4.31
C LYS A 39 -6.89 3.47 -4.21
N GLU A 40 -7.91 3.06 -4.95
CA GLU A 40 -9.23 3.69 -4.91
C GLU A 40 -9.84 3.66 -3.50
N ARG A 41 -9.71 2.51 -2.82
CA ARG A 41 -10.17 2.38 -1.42
C ARG A 41 -9.39 3.29 -0.48
N ARG A 42 -8.06 3.35 -0.59
CA ARG A 42 -7.24 4.29 0.21
C ARG A 42 -7.66 5.75 0.00
N ASP A 43 -7.88 6.15 -1.25
CA ASP A 43 -8.31 7.52 -1.57
C ASP A 43 -9.71 7.81 -0.99
N PHE A 44 -10.62 6.83 -1.04
CA PHE A 44 -11.92 6.93 -0.40
C PHE A 44 -11.82 7.07 1.12
N LEU A 45 -11.00 6.25 1.78
CA LEU A 45 -10.78 6.32 3.23
C LEU A 45 -10.24 7.70 3.65
N ALA A 46 -9.28 8.24 2.89
CA ALA A 46 -8.66 9.52 3.19
C ALA A 46 -9.59 10.73 2.99
N HIS A 47 -10.48 10.68 2.01
CA HIS A 47 -11.24 11.87 1.58
C HIS A 47 -12.74 11.81 1.86
N HIS A 48 -13.33 10.62 1.95
CA HIS A 48 -14.77 10.44 1.86
C HIS A 48 -15.38 9.63 3.01
N PHE A 49 -14.68 8.60 3.51
CA PHE A 49 -15.24 7.60 4.42
C PHE A 49 -16.01 8.18 5.61
N PHE A 50 -15.38 9.02 6.45
CA PHE A 50 -16.05 9.55 7.64
C PHE A 50 -17.23 10.46 7.32
N ARG A 51 -17.15 11.23 6.22
CA ARG A 51 -18.25 12.08 5.78
C ARG A 51 -19.43 11.23 5.30
N GLU A 52 -19.16 10.20 4.52
CA GLU A 52 -20.20 9.33 3.96
C GLU A 52 -20.82 8.40 5.01
N ARG A 53 -20.03 7.98 6.00
CA ARG A 53 -20.46 7.15 7.14
C ARG A 53 -20.91 7.95 8.36
N ALA A 54 -21.13 9.25 8.24
CA ALA A 54 -21.48 10.12 9.36
C ALA A 54 -22.74 9.66 10.13
N ILE A 55 -23.73 9.09 9.42
CA ILE A 55 -24.95 8.55 10.04
C ILE A 55 -24.65 7.24 10.76
N ASP A 56 -23.89 6.35 10.12
CA ASP A 56 -23.50 5.06 10.72
C ASP A 56 -22.71 5.30 12.03
N PHE A 57 -21.85 6.30 12.05
CA PHE A 57 -21.06 6.69 13.21
C PHE A 57 -21.90 7.09 14.44
N ALA A 58 -23.15 7.50 14.26
CA ALA A 58 -24.02 7.96 15.35
C ALA A 58 -24.63 6.82 16.18
N SER A 59 -24.49 5.55 15.77
CA SER A 59 -25.08 4.40 16.46
C SER A 59 -24.07 3.28 16.65
N ARG A 60 -24.30 2.40 17.65
CA ARG A 60 -23.46 1.21 17.84
C ARG A 60 -23.48 0.31 16.60
N ALA A 61 -24.67 -0.07 16.13
CA ALA A 61 -24.80 -0.94 14.96
C ALA A 61 -24.19 -0.35 13.68
N GLY A 62 -24.19 0.98 13.53
CA GLY A 62 -23.52 1.64 12.41
C GLY A 62 -22.01 1.68 12.55
N LYS A 63 -21.47 1.90 13.76
CA LYS A 63 -20.03 1.75 14.03
C LYS A 63 -19.56 0.32 13.77
N ASP A 64 -20.35 -0.68 14.13
CA ASP A 64 -20.03 -2.09 13.86
C ASP A 64 -19.89 -2.31 12.33
N ARG A 65 -20.81 -1.79 11.51
CA ARG A 65 -20.68 -1.82 10.03
C ARG A 65 -19.46 -1.07 9.50
N MET A 66 -19.12 0.07 10.11
CA MET A 66 -17.93 0.83 9.73
C MET A 66 -16.66 0.04 10.02
N ILE A 67 -16.61 -0.68 11.14
CA ILE A 67 -15.48 -1.56 11.49
C ILE A 67 -15.38 -2.69 10.46
N GLU A 68 -16.48 -3.37 10.15
CA GLU A 68 -16.50 -4.43 9.12
C GLU A 68 -15.99 -3.93 7.76
N GLU A 69 -16.35 -2.71 7.35
CA GLU A 69 -15.83 -2.12 6.10
C GLU A 69 -14.32 -1.85 6.17
N LEU A 70 -13.82 -1.35 7.30
CA LEU A 70 -12.39 -1.10 7.50
C LEU A 70 -11.58 -2.40 7.58
N GLU A 71 -12.12 -3.46 8.17
CA GLU A 71 -11.51 -4.80 8.18
C GLU A 71 -11.39 -5.35 6.76
N HIS A 72 -12.43 -5.18 5.94
CA HIS A 72 -12.37 -5.60 4.54
C HIS A 72 -11.35 -4.80 3.72
N ASP A 73 -11.22 -3.49 3.98
CA ASP A 73 -10.20 -2.66 3.35
C ASP A 73 -8.79 -3.05 3.79
N HIS A 74 -8.61 -3.37 5.08
CA HIS A 74 -7.37 -3.92 5.62
C HIS A 74 -6.97 -5.20 4.89
N ASP A 75 -7.88 -6.17 4.76
CA ASP A 75 -7.62 -7.43 4.08
C ASP A 75 -7.22 -7.21 2.62
N LEU A 76 -7.94 -6.33 1.91
CA LEU A 76 -7.60 -5.91 0.55
C LEU A 76 -6.18 -5.34 0.44
N PHE A 77 -5.75 -4.52 1.40
CA PHE A 77 -4.41 -3.94 1.41
C PHE A 77 -3.33 -4.99 1.68
N CYS A 78 -3.55 -5.87 2.66
CA CYS A 78 -2.63 -6.96 2.97
C CYS A 78 -2.48 -7.93 1.79
N GLU A 79 -3.57 -8.25 1.10
CA GLU A 79 -3.54 -9.09 -0.09
C GLU A 79 -2.81 -8.41 -1.25
N ALA A 80 -3.08 -7.13 -1.51
CA ALA A 80 -2.41 -6.38 -2.57
C ALA A 80 -0.90 -6.26 -2.33
N ASP A 81 -0.49 -6.02 -1.08
CA ASP A 81 0.92 -5.95 -0.70
C ASP A 81 1.62 -7.29 -0.86
N ARG A 82 1.01 -8.38 -0.36
CA ARG A 82 1.55 -9.73 -0.48
C ARG A 82 1.78 -10.12 -1.94
N ASP A 83 0.75 -9.97 -2.78
CA ASP A 83 0.85 -10.38 -4.19
C ASP A 83 1.87 -9.53 -4.96
N LEU A 84 1.94 -8.22 -4.67
CA LEU A 84 2.94 -7.34 -5.25
C LEU A 84 4.35 -7.74 -4.79
N SER A 85 4.52 -8.03 -3.51
CA SER A 85 5.78 -8.46 -2.91
C SER A 85 6.27 -9.78 -3.49
N GLU A 86 5.38 -10.75 -3.70
CA GLU A 86 5.66 -12.03 -4.37
C GLU A 86 6.05 -11.82 -5.84
N PHE A 87 5.27 -11.04 -6.59
CA PHE A 87 5.56 -10.73 -7.99
C PHE A 87 6.93 -10.06 -8.18
N LEU A 88 7.27 -9.13 -7.29
CA LEU A 88 8.54 -8.38 -7.36
C LEU A 88 9.73 -9.17 -6.80
N SER A 89 9.52 -10.20 -5.97
CA SER A 89 10.58 -11.00 -5.33
C SER A 89 11.66 -11.50 -6.31
N PRO A 90 11.34 -12.17 -7.44
CA PRO A 90 12.35 -12.62 -8.39
C PRO A 90 13.12 -11.47 -9.04
N ILE A 91 12.48 -10.31 -9.21
CA ILE A 91 13.14 -9.10 -9.73
C ILE A 91 14.10 -8.57 -8.67
N ARG A 92 13.64 -8.35 -7.42
CA ARG A 92 14.46 -7.84 -6.31
C ARG A 92 15.71 -8.70 -6.08
N ARG A 93 15.55 -10.03 -6.01
CA ARG A 93 16.65 -10.99 -5.81
C ARG A 93 17.71 -10.90 -6.91
N ARG A 94 17.31 -10.73 -8.17
CA ARG A 94 18.25 -10.59 -9.30
C ARG A 94 19.16 -9.37 -9.15
N TRP A 95 18.67 -8.31 -8.52
CA TRP A 95 19.41 -7.06 -8.30
C TRP A 95 20.06 -6.97 -6.91
N GLY A 96 20.10 -8.07 -6.15
CA GLY A 96 20.72 -8.11 -4.82
C GLY A 96 19.95 -7.37 -3.73
N LEU A 97 18.67 -7.06 -3.96
CA LEU A 97 17.72 -6.62 -2.95
C LEU A 97 17.15 -7.88 -2.27
N THR A 98 17.87 -8.38 -1.27
CA THR A 98 17.41 -9.49 -0.44
C THR A 98 16.36 -9.02 0.56
N GLU A 99 15.62 -9.95 1.15
CA GLU A 99 14.57 -9.63 2.13
C GLU A 99 15.16 -8.88 3.33
N GLU A 100 16.35 -9.28 3.79
CA GLU A 100 17.03 -8.65 4.93
C GLU A 100 17.43 -7.20 4.64
N ARG A 101 17.74 -6.87 3.38
CA ARG A 101 18.05 -5.49 2.96
C ARG A 101 16.80 -4.65 2.83
N LEU A 102 15.70 -5.26 2.38
CA LEU A 102 14.41 -4.60 2.28
C LEU A 102 13.86 -4.27 3.66
N GLU A 103 13.87 -5.25 4.55
CA GLU A 103 13.49 -5.14 5.96
C GLU A 103 14.28 -4.04 6.68
N ARG A 104 15.60 -4.00 6.45
CA ARG A 104 16.45 -2.95 7.02
C ARG A 104 16.05 -1.57 6.50
N ALA A 105 15.87 -1.42 5.19
CA ALA A 105 15.47 -0.14 4.60
C ALA A 105 14.08 0.30 5.07
N TYR A 106 13.16 -0.64 5.30
CA TYR A 106 11.84 -0.37 5.85
C TYR A 106 11.93 0.14 7.29
N LYS A 107 12.71 -0.52 8.14
CA LYS A 107 12.95 -0.06 9.53
C LYS A 107 13.64 1.29 9.62
N GLU A 108 14.61 1.53 8.73
CA GLU A 108 15.26 2.85 8.62
C GLU A 108 14.24 3.93 8.24
N MET A 109 13.36 3.65 7.28
CA MET A 109 12.29 4.58 6.89
C MET A 109 11.29 4.83 8.03
N LEU A 110 10.88 3.80 8.77
CA LEU A 110 9.99 3.96 9.93
C LEU A 110 10.63 4.84 11.01
N ALA A 111 11.89 4.57 11.36
CA ALA A 111 12.64 5.34 12.35
C ALA A 111 12.85 6.81 11.93
N GLU A 112 13.09 7.09 10.65
CA GLU A 112 13.20 8.47 10.13
C GLU A 112 11.89 9.26 10.21
N ASN A 113 10.74 8.58 10.28
CA ASN A 113 9.42 9.19 10.31
C ASN A 113 8.73 9.08 11.67
N ASP A 114 9.44 8.65 12.72
CA ASP A 114 8.91 8.40 14.07
C ASP A 114 7.67 7.47 14.07
N LEU A 115 7.71 6.41 13.24
CA LEU A 115 6.65 5.41 13.12
C LEU A 115 7.10 4.07 13.73
N ASP A 116 6.19 3.37 14.41
CA ASP A 116 6.39 2.02 14.93
C ASP A 116 5.91 0.94 13.94
N ASP A 117 6.50 -0.25 14.03
CA ASP A 117 6.16 -1.45 13.26
C ASP A 117 5.13 -2.26 14.08
N ASP A 118 3.87 -1.80 14.09
CA ASP A 118 2.73 -2.42 14.81
C ASP A 118 1.93 -3.39 13.92
#